data_AF-A0AA40EZN4-F1
#
_entry.id   AF-A0AA40EZN4-F1
#
_cell.length_a   1.000
_cell.length_b   1.000
_cell.length_c   1.000
_cell.angle_alpha   90.00
_cell.angle_beta   90.00
_cell.angle_gamma   90.00
#
_symmetry.space_group_name_H-M   'P 1'
#
loop_
_entity.id
_entity.type
_entity.pdbx_description
1 polymer ?
#
loop_
_entity_poly.entity_id
_entity_poly.type
_entity_poly.pdbx_seq_one_letter_code
_entity_poly.pdbx_strand_id
1 'polypeptide(L)'
;MLSKTFCVISAPLVLLAQLARGVPVAPVAPFKGYSVVDIKWQLPIDPKDTTSKTVTVTGTIQEAIAKMEVTHPGWNETFASTLDFTKKPGTSLSTSAERDHYVCWPNDGTMPAHDYGILTGVAYLRALTTAAPSNNPKSCGRVSCTEDSGIWWCNNNPDHDKVITWGDIADSAEFVVNQCKDKSDMFSRSVKAWDFFKDEWSVAIHGDKC
;
A
#
# COMPACT_ATOMS: atom_id res chain seq x y z
N MET A 1 -77.19 25.00 1.71
CA MET A 1 -76.49 23.87 1.04
C MET A 1 -75.04 23.92 1.46
N LEU A 2 -74.56 22.90 2.19
CA LEU A 2 -73.22 22.84 2.76
C LEU A 2 -72.15 22.63 1.68
N SER A 3 -71.14 23.51 1.61
CA SER A 3 -69.91 23.27 0.86
C SER A 3 -68.78 22.98 1.84
N LYS A 4 -68.25 21.75 1.80
CA LYS A 4 -67.11 21.30 2.61
C LYS A 4 -65.83 21.59 1.83
N THR A 5 -65.00 22.50 2.33
CA THR A 5 -63.65 22.73 1.81
C THR A 5 -62.68 21.75 2.48
N PHE A 6 -62.14 20.81 1.70
CA PHE A 6 -61.05 19.93 2.14
C PHE A 6 -59.71 20.64 1.89
N CYS A 7 -58.94 20.85 2.97
CA CYS A 7 -57.58 21.35 2.93
C CYS A 7 -56.62 20.17 2.72
N VAL A 8 -56.00 20.07 1.54
CA VAL A 8 -54.96 19.07 1.26
C VAL A 8 -53.61 19.68 1.63
N ILE A 9 -53.02 19.21 2.72
CA ILE A 9 -51.66 19.58 3.13
C ILE A 9 -50.69 18.72 2.32
N SER A 10 -50.05 19.30 1.31
CA SER A 10 -48.95 18.65 0.57
C SER A 10 -47.67 18.68 1.42
N ALA A 11 -47.24 17.53 1.93
CA ALA A 11 -45.91 17.38 2.51
C ALA A 11 -44.87 17.23 1.38
N PRO A 12 -43.75 17.97 1.38
CA PRO A 12 -42.71 17.79 0.37
C PRO A 12 -41.93 16.50 0.64
N LEU A 13 -41.89 15.64 -0.37
CA LEU A 13 -41.11 14.40 -0.38
C LEU A 13 -39.62 14.78 -0.47
N VAL A 14 -38.90 14.75 0.66
CA VAL A 14 -37.44 14.92 0.68
C VAL A 14 -36.80 13.62 0.18
N LEU A 15 -36.39 13.60 -1.08
CA LEU A 15 -35.67 12.48 -1.68
C LEU A 15 -34.22 12.50 -1.17
N LEU A 16 -33.92 11.69 -0.16
CA LEU A 16 -32.54 11.38 0.23
C LEU A 16 -31.87 10.59 -0.88
N ALA A 17 -31.05 11.26 -1.70
CA ALA A 17 -30.14 10.59 -2.61
C ALA A 17 -29.07 9.86 -1.77
N GLN A 18 -29.26 8.56 -1.54
CA GLN A 18 -28.22 7.71 -0.98
C GLN A 18 -27.13 7.57 -2.03
N LEU A 19 -25.99 8.24 -1.83
CA LEU A 19 -24.76 7.94 -2.56
C LEU A 19 -24.44 6.47 -2.31
N ALA A 20 -24.63 5.62 -3.32
CA ALA A 20 -24.18 4.24 -3.30
C ALA A 20 -22.65 4.26 -3.21
N ARG A 21 -22.11 4.22 -2.00
CA ARG A 21 -20.69 3.88 -1.78
C ARG A 21 -20.55 2.44 -2.29
N GLY A 22 -19.85 2.27 -3.40
CA GLY A 22 -19.52 0.94 -3.91
C GLY A 22 -18.89 0.11 -2.78
N VAL A 23 -19.26 -1.17 -2.69
CA VAL A 23 -18.67 -2.07 -1.69
C VAL A 23 -17.16 -2.13 -1.98
N PRO A 24 -16.29 -1.82 -1.00
CA PRO A 24 -14.86 -1.94 -1.20
C PRO A 24 -14.54 -3.40 -1.55
N VAL A 25 -13.91 -3.60 -2.71
CA VAL A 25 -13.47 -4.93 -3.15
C VAL A 25 -12.32 -5.33 -2.24
N ALA A 26 -12.44 -6.50 -1.60
CA ALA A 26 -11.35 -7.02 -0.78
C ALA A 26 -10.10 -7.25 -1.65
N PRO A 27 -8.91 -6.85 -1.18
CA PRO A 27 -7.69 -7.03 -1.92
C PRO A 27 -7.36 -8.53 -2.07
N VAL A 28 -6.75 -8.91 -3.19
CA VAL A 28 -6.41 -10.31 -3.52
C VAL A 28 -4.89 -10.46 -3.49
N ALA A 29 -4.40 -11.53 -2.87
CA ALA A 29 -2.95 -11.77 -2.78
C ALA A 29 -2.34 -11.96 -4.19
N PRO A 30 -1.12 -11.46 -4.43
CA PRO A 30 -0.44 -11.61 -5.73
C PRO A 30 -0.19 -13.07 -6.14
N PHE A 31 -0.06 -13.96 -5.17
CA PHE A 31 0.28 -15.37 -5.39
C PHE A 31 -0.86 -16.29 -4.98
N LYS A 32 -1.13 -17.28 -5.84
CA LYS A 32 -2.18 -18.27 -5.59
C LYS A 32 -1.89 -19.06 -4.31
N GLY A 33 -2.91 -19.21 -3.47
CA GLY A 33 -2.80 -19.97 -2.22
C GLY A 33 -2.26 -19.17 -1.04
N TYR A 34 -1.97 -17.87 -1.22
CA TYR A 34 -1.56 -16.98 -0.14
C TYR A 34 -2.78 -16.29 0.45
N SER A 35 -2.80 -16.12 1.76
CA SER A 35 -3.80 -15.30 2.43
C SER A 35 -3.43 -13.82 2.38
N VAL A 36 -4.43 -12.94 2.45
CA VAL A 36 -4.19 -11.49 2.60
C VAL A 36 -4.28 -11.12 4.07
N VAL A 37 -3.28 -10.38 4.54
CA VAL A 37 -3.27 -9.82 5.90
C VAL A 37 -3.16 -8.31 5.87
N ASP A 38 -3.76 -7.67 6.85
CA ASP A 38 -3.54 -6.25 7.09
C ASP A 38 -2.14 -6.04 7.67
N ILE A 39 -1.36 -5.21 6.98
CA ILE A 39 -0.06 -4.78 7.47
C ILE A 39 -0.25 -3.94 8.73
N LYS A 40 0.55 -4.23 9.76
CA LYS A 40 0.60 -3.47 11.02
C LYS A 40 1.77 -2.50 10.97
N TRP A 41 1.49 -1.22 11.17
CA TRP A 41 2.47 -0.15 11.23
C TRP A 41 2.64 0.29 12.67
N GLN A 42 3.88 0.37 13.13
CA GLN A 42 4.21 1.13 14.33
C GLN A 42 4.64 2.52 13.88
N LEU A 43 3.76 3.51 13.99
CA LEU A 43 4.06 4.88 13.57
C LEU A 43 4.38 5.75 14.80
N PRO A 44 5.47 6.53 14.77
CA PRO A 44 5.80 7.43 15.88
C PRO A 44 4.74 8.54 15.99
N ILE A 45 4.40 8.96 17.21
CA ILE A 45 3.49 10.09 17.45
C ILE A 45 4.13 11.40 16.96
N ASP A 46 5.45 11.53 17.07
CA ASP A 46 6.24 12.61 16.49
C ASP A 46 7.22 12.04 15.45
N PRO A 47 6.98 12.23 14.14
CA PRO A 47 7.85 11.75 13.07
C PRO A 47 9.29 12.27 13.09
N LYS A 48 9.55 13.40 13.77
CA LYS A 48 10.90 14.00 13.84
C LYS A 48 11.70 13.48 15.04
N ASP A 49 11.04 12.87 16.01
CA ASP A 49 11.66 12.30 17.19
C ASP A 49 11.73 10.78 17.10
N THR A 50 12.94 10.26 16.89
CA THR A 50 13.21 8.82 16.81
C THR A 50 12.95 8.07 18.11
N THR A 51 12.76 8.78 19.23
CA THR A 51 12.43 8.21 20.54
C THR A 51 10.95 8.33 20.91
N SER A 52 10.14 8.91 20.01
CA SER A 52 8.71 9.09 20.22
C SER A 52 7.99 7.76 20.42
N LYS A 53 6.96 7.78 21.27
CA LYS A 53 6.07 6.61 21.43
C LYS A 53 5.40 6.30 20.10
N THR A 54 5.12 5.02 19.86
CA THR A 54 4.46 4.58 18.63
C THR A 54 3.00 4.22 18.85
N VAL A 55 2.21 4.35 17.79
CA VAL A 55 0.83 3.87 17.69
C VAL A 55 0.78 2.77 16.63
N THR A 56 0.06 1.69 16.95
CA THR A 56 -0.17 0.61 15.99
C THR A 56 -1.41 0.93 15.16
N VAL A 57 -1.24 1.00 13.84
CA VAL A 57 -2.33 1.14 12.87
C VAL A 57 -2.24 0.05 11.81
N THR A 58 -3.37 -0.28 11.17
CA THR A 58 -3.45 -1.33 10.14
C THR A 58 -3.78 -0.78 8.76
N GLY A 59 -3.47 -1.55 7.71
CA GLY A 59 -3.82 -1.26 6.31
C GLY A 59 -2.58 -0.92 5.47
N THR A 60 -2.76 -0.19 4.38
CA THR A 60 -1.70 0.41 3.58
C THR A 60 -1.08 1.62 4.30
N ILE A 61 0.09 2.08 3.85
CA ILE A 61 0.70 3.30 4.41
C ILE A 61 -0.20 4.54 4.22
N GLN A 62 -0.95 4.63 3.12
CA GLN A 62 -1.90 5.73 2.88
C GLN A 62 -3.06 5.71 3.89
N GLU A 63 -3.63 4.53 4.15
CA GLU A 63 -4.68 4.37 5.17
C GLU A 63 -4.13 4.61 6.58
N ALA A 64 -2.90 4.20 6.85
CA ALA A 64 -2.21 4.42 8.11
C ALA A 64 -1.97 5.92 8.38
N ILE A 65 -1.50 6.67 7.38
CA ILE A 65 -1.34 8.13 7.44
C ILE A 65 -2.70 8.80 7.70
N ALA A 66 -3.75 8.39 7.00
CA ALA A 66 -5.10 8.94 7.19
C ALA A 66 -5.62 8.69 8.62
N LYS A 67 -5.40 7.49 9.17
CA LYS A 67 -5.75 7.16 10.57
C LYS A 67 -4.94 7.98 11.58
N MET A 68 -3.66 8.21 11.30
CA MET A 68 -2.81 9.05 12.16
C MET A 68 -3.28 10.51 12.15
N GLU A 69 -3.62 11.08 10.99
CA GLU A 69 -4.09 12.46 10.90
C GLU A 69 -5.40 12.69 11.68
N VAL A 70 -6.31 11.71 11.68
CA VAL A 70 -7.57 11.79 12.45
C VAL A 70 -7.32 11.83 13.96
N THR A 71 -6.32 11.08 14.43
CA THR A 71 -6.02 10.95 15.87
C THR A 71 -4.99 11.95 16.39
N HIS A 72 -4.13 12.45 15.49
CA HIS A 72 -3.04 13.38 15.75
C HIS A 72 -3.02 14.43 14.63
N PRO A 73 -3.89 15.46 14.68
CA PRO A 73 -3.96 16.48 13.64
C PRO A 73 -2.61 17.19 13.41
N GLY A 74 -2.24 17.39 12.14
CA GLY A 74 -0.93 17.95 11.74
C GLY A 74 0.21 16.93 11.67
N TRP A 75 -0.07 15.66 12.00
CA TRP A 75 0.92 14.58 11.89
C TRP A 75 1.34 14.35 10.44
N ASN A 76 0.40 14.37 9.48
CA ASN A 76 0.70 14.16 8.08
C ASN A 76 1.64 15.22 7.51
N GLU A 77 1.47 16.49 7.86
CA GLU A 77 2.38 17.56 7.44
C GLU A 77 3.80 17.35 8.01
N THR A 78 3.87 16.96 9.28
CA THR A 78 5.15 16.66 9.94
C THR A 78 5.84 15.46 9.29
N PHE A 79 5.10 14.38 9.01
CA PHE A 79 5.62 13.19 8.33
C PHE A 79 6.00 13.49 6.87
N ALA A 80 5.19 14.26 6.13
CA ALA A 80 5.51 14.67 4.77
C ALA A 80 6.83 15.44 4.70
N SER A 81 7.16 16.23 5.74
CA SER A 81 8.44 16.94 5.84
C SER A 81 9.66 16.03 6.05
N THR A 82 9.46 14.75 6.41
CA THR A 82 10.55 13.76 6.51
C THR A 82 10.72 12.92 5.24
N LEU A 83 9.81 13.04 4.27
CA LEU A 83 9.91 12.34 3.00
C LEU A 83 11.09 12.89 2.19
N ASP A 84 11.95 11.99 1.75
CA ASP A 84 13.03 12.28 0.82
C ASP A 84 12.89 11.38 -0.41
N PHE A 85 12.31 11.94 -1.48
CA PHE A 85 12.14 11.26 -2.76
C PHE A 85 13.46 11.05 -3.51
N THR A 86 14.56 11.65 -3.03
CA THR A 86 15.91 11.46 -3.59
C THR A 86 16.71 10.42 -2.83
N LYS A 87 16.19 9.94 -1.69
CA LYS A 87 16.83 8.91 -0.85
C LYS A 87 17.00 7.65 -1.67
N LYS A 88 18.26 7.36 -2.00
CA LYS A 88 18.68 6.14 -2.69
C LYS A 88 18.50 4.92 -1.78
N PRO A 89 18.52 3.70 -2.37
CA PRO A 89 18.64 2.48 -1.58
C PRO A 89 19.75 2.64 -0.56
N GLY A 90 19.47 2.24 0.69
CA GLY A 90 20.53 2.13 1.68
C GLY A 90 21.52 1.05 1.24
N THR A 91 22.66 0.93 1.93
CA THR A 91 23.47 -0.29 1.87
C THR A 91 22.76 -1.44 2.59
N SER A 92 21.45 -1.62 2.39
CA SER A 92 20.77 -2.81 2.89
C SER A 92 21.42 -4.00 2.22
N LEU A 93 22.15 -4.76 3.03
CA LEU A 93 22.96 -5.91 2.63
C LEU A 93 22.11 -7.00 1.93
N SER A 94 20.79 -6.92 2.05
CA SER A 94 19.85 -7.96 1.65
C SER A 94 19.57 -8.03 0.14
N THR A 95 19.61 -6.92 -0.60
CA THR A 95 18.78 -6.93 -1.82
C THR A 95 19.43 -7.56 -3.05
N SER A 96 20.74 -7.48 -3.25
CA SER A 96 21.36 -8.04 -4.47
C SER A 96 21.87 -9.46 -4.30
N ALA A 97 22.49 -9.80 -3.16
CA ALA A 97 23.09 -11.11 -2.93
C ALA A 97 22.05 -12.17 -2.53
N GLU A 98 20.98 -11.75 -1.84
CA GLU A 98 19.92 -12.64 -1.34
C GLU A 98 18.77 -12.81 -2.32
N ARG A 99 18.70 -11.97 -3.37
CA ARG A 99 17.76 -12.16 -4.48
C ARG A 99 18.01 -13.50 -5.16
N ASP A 100 16.92 -14.23 -5.39
CA ASP A 100 16.91 -15.47 -6.15
C ASP A 100 16.65 -15.16 -7.63
N HIS A 101 15.48 -14.62 -7.94
CA HIS A 101 15.10 -14.22 -9.29
C HIS A 101 14.01 -13.14 -9.28
N TYR A 102 13.81 -12.48 -10.41
CA TYR A 102 12.70 -11.55 -10.62
C TYR A 102 12.00 -11.86 -11.94
N VAL A 103 10.72 -11.52 -12.02
CA VAL A 103 9.87 -11.73 -13.19
C VAL A 103 9.28 -10.40 -13.61
N CYS A 104 9.64 -9.92 -14.80
CA CYS A 104 8.98 -8.77 -15.41
C CYS A 104 7.73 -9.24 -16.16
N TRP A 105 6.64 -8.48 -16.07
CA TRP A 105 5.40 -8.73 -16.80
C TRP A 105 4.84 -10.15 -16.62
N PRO A 106 4.69 -10.64 -15.37
CA PRO A 106 4.08 -11.94 -15.12
C PRO A 106 2.69 -12.04 -15.78
N ASN A 107 2.37 -13.20 -16.36
CA ASN A 107 1.07 -13.47 -16.96
C ASN A 107 0.09 -14.01 -15.93
N ASP A 108 -0.32 -13.15 -15.00
CA ASP A 108 -1.11 -13.46 -13.81
C ASP A 108 -2.53 -12.85 -13.84
N GLY A 109 -2.88 -12.17 -14.93
CA GLY A 109 -4.17 -11.50 -15.09
C GLY A 109 -4.30 -10.17 -14.35
N THR A 110 -3.26 -9.70 -13.64
CA THR A 110 -3.27 -8.37 -13.01
C THR A 110 -2.93 -7.28 -14.04
N MET A 111 -3.50 -6.09 -13.84
CA MET A 111 -3.15 -4.90 -14.62
C MET A 111 -1.77 -4.40 -14.22
N PRO A 112 -1.04 -3.66 -15.08
CA PRO A 112 0.18 -3.00 -14.65
C PRO A 112 -0.11 -1.84 -13.69
N ALA A 113 0.86 -1.55 -12.82
CA ALA A 113 0.90 -0.36 -12.00
C ALA A 113 1.46 0.84 -12.79
N HIS A 114 1.25 2.04 -12.29
CA HIS A 114 2.02 3.20 -12.68
C HIS A 114 3.32 3.29 -11.86
N ASP A 115 4.46 3.50 -12.52
CA ASP A 115 5.77 3.55 -11.84
C ASP A 115 5.84 4.63 -10.76
N TYR A 116 5.26 5.81 -10.99
CA TYR A 116 5.27 6.91 -10.03
C TYR A 116 4.52 6.53 -8.75
N GLY A 117 3.44 5.73 -8.84
CA GLY A 117 2.68 5.28 -7.69
C GLY A 117 3.50 4.31 -6.84
N ILE A 118 4.24 3.41 -7.50
CA ILE A 118 5.20 2.52 -6.85
C ILE A 118 6.33 3.33 -6.20
N LEU A 119 6.95 4.28 -6.90
CA LEU A 119 8.04 5.10 -6.36
C LEU A 119 7.59 6.02 -5.21
N THR A 120 6.34 6.47 -5.23
CA THR A 120 5.72 7.18 -4.11
C THR A 120 5.62 6.27 -2.89
N GLY A 121 5.15 5.03 -3.08
CA GLY A 121 5.16 4.01 -2.02
C GLY A 121 6.57 3.75 -1.46
N VAL A 122 7.58 3.61 -2.33
CA VAL A 122 9.00 3.44 -1.95
C VAL A 122 9.46 4.59 -1.04
N ALA A 123 9.15 5.84 -1.39
CA ALA A 123 9.54 7.01 -0.59
C ALA A 123 8.91 6.97 0.81
N TYR A 124 7.62 6.62 0.91
CA TYR A 124 6.95 6.43 2.18
C TYR A 124 7.62 5.36 3.05
N LEU A 125 7.91 4.19 2.48
CA LEU A 125 8.55 3.09 3.18
C LEU A 125 9.95 3.47 3.70
N ARG A 126 10.73 4.24 2.92
CA ARG A 126 12.07 4.69 3.31
C ARG A 126 12.11 5.75 4.40
N ALA A 127 11.01 6.49 4.58
CA ALA A 127 10.91 7.52 5.61
C ALA A 127 10.63 6.93 7.00
N LEU A 128 10.22 5.67 7.07
CA LEU A 128 9.93 4.99 8.32
C LEU A 128 11.22 4.55 9.01
N THR A 129 11.33 4.91 10.29
CA THR A 129 12.46 4.54 11.17
C THR A 129 12.12 3.38 12.10
N THR A 130 10.86 2.92 12.08
CA THR A 130 10.38 1.82 12.91
C THR A 130 10.61 0.47 12.24
N ALA A 131 10.54 -0.60 13.05
CA ALA A 131 10.63 -1.95 12.52
C ALA A 131 9.51 -2.21 11.50
N ALA A 132 9.84 -2.95 10.44
CA ALA A 132 8.83 -3.40 9.49
C ALA A 132 7.97 -4.50 10.11
N PRO A 133 6.86 -4.86 9.46
CA PRO A 133 5.92 -5.80 10.03
C PRO A 133 6.52 -7.19 10.02
N SER A 134 5.95 -8.08 10.83
CA SER A 134 6.03 -9.51 10.59
C SER A 134 4.83 -9.94 9.74
N ASN A 135 4.98 -11.01 8.97
CA ASN A 135 3.90 -11.59 8.18
C ASN A 135 3.86 -13.09 8.40
N ASN A 136 2.66 -13.62 8.56
CA ASN A 136 2.42 -15.03 8.85
C ASN A 136 2.91 -15.93 7.69
N PRO A 137 3.03 -17.24 7.88
CA PRO A 137 3.39 -18.13 6.79
C PRO A 137 2.37 -18.07 5.65
N LYS A 138 2.87 -18.08 4.40
CA LYS A 138 2.04 -18.02 3.18
C LYS A 138 0.98 -16.91 3.18
N SER A 139 1.37 -15.72 3.61
CA SER A 139 0.53 -14.53 3.53
C SER A 139 1.20 -13.36 2.87
N CYS A 140 0.38 -12.48 2.31
CA CYS A 140 0.77 -11.25 1.65
C CYS A 140 0.04 -10.08 2.28
N GLY A 141 0.72 -8.97 2.48
CA GLY A 141 0.09 -7.73 2.88
C GLY A 141 0.39 -6.62 1.89
N ARG A 142 -0.65 -5.86 1.57
CA ARG A 142 -0.54 -4.68 0.71
C ARG A 142 0.04 -3.53 1.53
N VAL A 143 1.31 -3.19 1.28
CA VAL A 143 2.03 -2.17 2.07
C VAL A 143 1.77 -0.77 1.56
N SER A 144 1.50 -0.60 0.26
CA SER A 144 1.18 0.69 -0.34
C SER A 144 0.14 0.50 -1.42
N CYS A 145 -0.80 1.45 -1.52
CA CYS A 145 -1.74 1.56 -2.62
C CYS A 145 -1.97 3.04 -2.91
N THR A 146 -1.50 3.51 -4.06
CA THR A 146 -1.76 4.88 -4.51
C THR A 146 -1.95 4.90 -6.02
N GLU A 147 -2.90 5.69 -6.51
CA GLU A 147 -3.20 5.84 -7.94
C GLU A 147 -3.20 4.50 -8.70
N ASP A 148 -4.09 3.61 -8.24
CA ASP A 148 -4.26 2.26 -8.73
C ASP A 148 -2.98 1.39 -8.81
N SER A 149 -1.96 1.71 -7.99
CA SER A 149 -0.65 1.05 -8.00
C SER A 149 -0.35 0.45 -6.62
N GLY A 150 -0.23 -0.88 -6.58
CA GLY A 150 -0.03 -1.64 -5.35
C GLY A 150 1.41 -2.13 -5.18
N ILE A 151 1.94 -2.00 -3.96
CA ILE A 151 3.14 -2.72 -3.50
C ILE A 151 2.70 -3.77 -2.49
N TRP A 152 3.11 -5.00 -2.74
CA TRP A 152 2.80 -6.14 -1.91
C TRP A 152 4.06 -6.77 -1.35
N TRP A 153 4.04 -7.11 -0.07
CA TRP A 153 5.06 -7.91 0.58
C TRP A 153 4.47 -9.26 1.00
N CYS A 154 5.14 -10.34 0.60
CA CYS A 154 4.70 -11.70 0.87
C CYS A 154 5.75 -12.50 1.64
N ASN A 155 5.30 -13.21 2.67
CA ASN A 155 6.08 -14.24 3.33
C ASN A 155 5.88 -15.57 2.59
N ASN A 156 6.95 -16.05 1.94
CA ASN A 156 6.95 -17.32 1.22
C ASN A 156 7.32 -18.51 2.09
N ASN A 157 7.81 -18.29 3.31
CA ASN A 157 8.09 -19.35 4.26
C ASN A 157 6.76 -20.07 4.62
N PRO A 158 6.73 -21.42 4.59
CA PRO A 158 5.53 -22.19 4.89
C PRO A 158 5.24 -22.36 6.39
N ASP A 159 6.23 -22.18 7.25
CA ASP A 159 6.20 -22.66 8.63
C ASP A 159 6.38 -21.55 9.68
N HIS A 160 7.00 -20.43 9.31
CA HIS A 160 7.43 -19.39 10.23
C HIS A 160 7.08 -17.98 9.77
N ASP A 161 6.79 -17.12 10.74
CA ASP A 161 6.66 -15.70 10.52
C ASP A 161 7.98 -15.13 10.00
N LYS A 162 7.89 -14.23 9.03
CA LYS A 162 9.06 -13.54 8.47
C LYS A 162 9.07 -12.08 8.91
N VAL A 163 10.23 -11.61 9.36
CA VAL A 163 10.52 -10.21 9.67
C VAL A 163 11.52 -9.69 8.64
N ILE A 164 11.24 -8.51 8.10
CA ILE A 164 12.14 -7.80 7.18
C ILE A 164 12.19 -6.31 7.58
N THR A 165 12.89 -5.47 6.81
CA THR A 165 12.87 -4.01 6.99
C THR A 165 11.99 -3.32 5.94
N TRP A 166 11.50 -2.11 6.24
CA TRP A 166 10.80 -1.29 5.24
C TRP A 166 11.73 -0.92 4.07
N GLY A 167 13.03 -0.78 4.36
CA GLY A 167 14.07 -0.59 3.36
C GLY A 167 14.15 -1.75 2.38
N ASP A 168 14.09 -3.00 2.83
CA ASP A 168 14.16 -4.18 1.95
C ASP A 168 13.00 -4.22 0.94
N ILE A 169 11.78 -3.91 1.41
CA ILE A 169 10.60 -3.83 0.56
C ILE A 169 10.74 -2.69 -0.46
N ALA A 170 11.16 -1.51 0.01
CA ALA A 170 11.34 -0.32 -0.80
C ALA A 170 12.41 -0.53 -1.89
N ASP A 171 13.53 -1.11 -1.51
CA ASP A 171 14.67 -1.36 -2.39
C ASP A 171 14.35 -2.45 -3.42
N SER A 172 13.59 -3.49 -3.04
CA SER A 172 13.08 -4.49 -3.98
C SER A 172 12.09 -3.86 -4.98
N ALA A 173 11.11 -3.09 -4.50
CA ALA A 173 10.14 -2.41 -5.36
C ALA A 173 10.81 -1.44 -6.35
N GLU A 174 11.75 -0.60 -5.89
CA GLU A 174 12.51 0.29 -6.78
C GLU A 174 13.36 -0.50 -7.77
N PHE A 175 13.99 -1.60 -7.34
CA PHE A 175 14.77 -2.47 -8.22
C PHE A 175 13.93 -2.97 -9.38
N VAL A 176 12.75 -3.56 -9.12
CA VAL A 176 11.91 -4.08 -10.20
C VAL A 176 11.26 -2.99 -11.05
N VAL A 177 11.03 -1.78 -10.52
CA VAL A 177 10.69 -0.61 -11.37
C VAL A 177 11.80 -0.34 -12.37
N ASN A 178 13.06 -0.30 -11.92
CA ASN A 178 14.19 -0.02 -12.79
C ASN A 178 14.45 -1.12 -13.84
N GLN A 179 14.20 -2.39 -13.49
CA GLN A 179 14.38 -3.50 -14.42
C GLN A 179 13.20 -3.67 -15.39
N CYS A 180 11.98 -3.55 -14.89
CA CYS A 180 10.77 -4.04 -15.57
C CYS A 180 9.87 -2.95 -16.15
N LYS A 181 10.13 -1.66 -15.88
CA LYS A 181 9.32 -0.58 -16.49
C LYS A 181 9.30 -0.69 -18.01
N ASP A 182 8.13 -0.50 -18.58
CA ASP A 182 8.01 -0.40 -20.03
C ASP A 182 8.78 0.84 -20.49
N LYS A 183 9.74 0.63 -21.39
CA LYS A 183 10.54 1.70 -22.01
C LYS A 183 9.99 2.11 -23.37
N SER A 184 9.04 1.35 -23.91
CA SER A 184 8.44 1.58 -25.23
C SER A 184 7.33 2.63 -25.18
N ASP A 185 6.71 2.83 -24.02
CA ASP A 185 5.71 3.87 -23.81
C ASP A 185 6.29 5.05 -23.02
N MET A 186 6.57 6.15 -23.73
CA MET A 186 7.07 7.39 -23.11
C MET A 186 6.07 8.05 -22.16
N PHE A 187 4.78 7.72 -22.27
CA PHE A 187 3.68 8.39 -21.57
C PHE A 187 3.01 7.50 -20.51
N SER A 188 2.89 6.19 -20.75
CA SER A 188 2.51 5.21 -19.74
C SER A 188 3.74 4.48 -19.23
N ARG A 189 4.33 5.01 -18.15
CA ARG A 189 5.43 4.35 -17.45
C ARG A 189 4.88 3.20 -16.59
N SER A 190 4.30 2.22 -17.27
CA SER A 190 3.67 1.07 -16.68
C SER A 190 4.72 0.07 -16.22
N VAL A 191 4.44 -0.60 -15.12
CA VAL A 191 5.32 -1.64 -14.57
C VAL A 191 4.48 -2.75 -13.95
N LYS A 192 4.92 -3.98 -14.15
CA LYS A 192 4.43 -5.14 -13.42
C LYS A 192 5.59 -6.09 -13.17
N ALA A 193 5.77 -6.52 -11.93
CA ALA A 193 6.88 -7.39 -11.59
C ALA A 193 6.71 -8.14 -10.28
N TRP A 194 7.43 -9.26 -10.19
CA TRP A 194 7.67 -10.01 -8.95
C TRP A 194 9.18 -10.08 -8.68
N ASP A 195 9.58 -9.98 -7.42
CA ASP A 195 10.95 -10.15 -6.96
C ASP A 195 10.96 -11.21 -5.85
N PHE A 196 11.78 -12.25 -6.00
CA PHE A 196 11.84 -13.39 -5.08
C PHE A 196 13.23 -13.48 -4.44
N PHE A 197 13.24 -13.81 -3.15
CA PHE A 197 14.45 -13.88 -2.33
C PHE A 197 14.67 -15.31 -1.78
N LYS A 198 15.94 -15.68 -1.63
CA LYS A 198 16.39 -17.02 -1.21
C LYS A 198 15.94 -17.39 0.20
N ASP A 199 15.74 -16.39 1.04
CA ASP A 199 15.27 -16.53 2.42
C ASP A 199 13.73 -16.45 2.51
N GLU A 200 13.04 -16.80 1.42
CA GLU A 200 11.61 -17.10 1.37
C GLU A 200 10.71 -15.89 1.68
N TRP A 201 10.99 -14.75 1.06
CA TRP A 201 10.03 -13.65 0.92
C TRP A 201 10.04 -13.11 -0.50
N SER A 202 9.08 -12.25 -0.80
CA SER A 202 8.95 -11.63 -2.12
C SER A 202 8.24 -10.30 -2.07
N VAL A 203 8.45 -9.51 -3.11
CA VAL A 203 7.70 -8.29 -3.41
C VAL A 203 7.03 -8.44 -4.75
N ALA A 204 5.76 -8.04 -4.82
CA ALA A 204 5.02 -7.94 -6.06
C ALA A 204 4.54 -6.51 -6.25
N ILE A 205 4.69 -5.99 -7.48
CA ILE A 205 4.12 -4.72 -7.91
C ILE A 205 3.23 -4.94 -9.12
N HIS A 206 2.01 -4.45 -9.02
CA HIS A 206 1.01 -4.51 -10.08
C HIS A 206 -0.09 -3.48 -9.81
N GLY A 207 -0.96 -3.28 -10.78
CA GLY A 207 -2.14 -2.45 -10.63
C GLY A 207 -3.08 -3.06 -9.61
N ASP A 208 -3.61 -2.24 -8.72
CA ASP A 208 -4.51 -2.67 -7.65
C ASP A 208 -5.50 -1.55 -7.31
N LYS A 209 -6.69 -1.87 -6.81
CA LYS A 209 -7.69 -0.87 -6.49
C LYS A 209 -7.36 -0.16 -5.17
N CYS A 210 -7.14 1.14 -5.28
CA CYS A 210 -7.02 2.09 -4.18
C CYS A 210 -8.28 2.98 -4.18
#